data_AF-A0A6C0JI68-F1
#
_entry.id   AF-A0A6C0JI68-F1
#
_cell.length_a   1.000
_cell.length_b   1.000
_cell.length_c   1.000
_cell.angle_alpha   90.00
_cell.angle_beta   90.00
_cell.angle_gamma   90.00
#
_symmetry.space_group_name_H-M   'P 1'
#
loop_
_entity.id
_entity.type
_entity.pdbx_description
1 polymer ?
#
loop_
_entity_poly.entity_id
_entity_poly.type
_entity_poly.pdbx_seq_one_letter_code
_entity_poly.pdbx_strand_id
1 'polypeptide(L)'
;MSLYDNVVKLMDEALEERINVVVNEYAEKISKKHGIPLEQLLKDIPESYTITTCKGSKNNGQRCGFKAFENGYCKHHASQGQRICQRSFSSTGSIHNHGPEMMFVRGCPGCEASNGLIDLGV
;
A
#
# COMPACT_ATOMS: atom_id res chain seq x y z
N MET A 1 8.73 -31.70 21.03
CA MET A 1 9.72 -30.73 20.55
C MET A 1 11.03 -31.01 21.25
N SER A 2 12.11 -31.17 20.51
CA SER A 2 13.46 -31.32 21.05
C SER A 2 13.98 -30.00 21.60
N LEU A 3 15.04 -30.05 22.41
CA LEU A 3 15.76 -28.85 22.85
C LEU A 3 16.21 -27.98 21.66
N TYR A 4 16.64 -28.63 20.56
CA TYR A 4 17.05 -27.95 19.34
C TYR A 4 15.89 -27.15 18.72
N ASP A 5 14.69 -27.74 18.64
CA ASP A 5 13.50 -27.06 18.12
C ASP A 5 13.15 -25.82 18.96
N ASN A 6 13.31 -25.90 20.28
CA ASN A 6 13.06 -24.77 21.18
C ASN A 6 14.08 -23.64 20.98
N VAL A 7 15.36 -23.97 20.78
CA VAL A 7 16.41 -22.98 20.52
C VAL A 7 16.20 -22.27 19.19
N VAL A 8 15.89 -23.01 18.13
CA VAL A 8 15.59 -22.44 16.80
C VAL A 8 14.39 -21.50 16.91
N LYS A 9 13.31 -21.93 17.57
CA LYS A 9 12.12 -21.10 17.76
C LYS A 9 12.41 -19.78 18.49
N LEU A 10 13.19 -19.81 19.57
CA LEU A 10 13.57 -18.60 20.31
C LEU A 10 14.43 -17.65 19.46
N MET A 11 15.32 -18.19 18.64
CA MET A 11 16.14 -17.42 17.71
C MET A 11 15.29 -16.73 16.64
N ASP A 12 14.35 -17.47 16.05
CA ASP A 12 13.42 -16.93 15.05
C ASP A 12 12.55 -15.82 15.66
N GLU A 13 11.95 -16.05 16.83
CA GLU A 13 11.13 -15.04 17.52
C GLU A 13 11.91 -13.75 17.83
N ALA A 14 13.16 -13.87 18.29
CA ALA A 14 14.01 -12.71 18.59
C ALA A 14 14.44 -11.96 17.31
N LEU A 15 14.70 -12.69 16.22
CA LEU A 15 15.03 -12.10 14.92
C LEU A 15 13.83 -11.33 14.36
N GLU A 16 12.65 -11.94 14.40
CA GLU A 16 11.40 -11.33 13.96
C GLU A 16 11.11 -10.04 14.73
N GLU A 17 11.25 -10.04 16.06
CA GLU A 17 11.04 -8.86 16.88
C GLU A 17 11.98 -7.71 16.48
N ARG A 18 13.27 -8.00 16.30
CA ARG A 18 14.27 -7.00 15.91
C ARG A 18 13.97 -6.42 14.53
N ILE A 19 13.61 -7.26 13.56
CA ILE A 19 13.26 -6.81 12.20
C ILE A 19 12.02 -5.92 12.26
N ASN A 20 10.99 -6.30 13.02
CA ASN A 20 9.78 -5.50 13.16
C ASN A 20 10.06 -4.10 13.72
N VAL A 21 10.95 -3.98 14.71
CA VAL A 21 11.39 -2.68 15.25
C VAL A 21 12.08 -1.83 14.18
N VAL A 22 13.09 -2.38 13.50
CA VAL A 22 13.88 -1.65 12.49
C VAL A 22 13.00 -1.17 11.33
N VAL A 23 12.14 -2.06 10.82
CA VAL A 23 11.24 -1.73 9.72
C VAL A 23 10.23 -0.66 10.14
N ASN A 24 9.70 -0.74 11.37
CA ASN A 24 8.77 0.27 11.87
C ASN A 24 9.42 1.65 11.99
N GLU A 25 10.59 1.72 12.63
CA GLU A 25 11.32 2.98 12.78
C GLU A 25 11.67 3.60 11.44
N TYR A 26 12.09 2.76 10.48
CA TYR A 26 12.41 3.23 9.13
C TYR A 26 11.17 3.75 8.40
N ALA A 27 10.05 3.02 8.44
CA ALA A 27 8.79 3.46 7.84
C ALA A 27 8.29 4.78 8.45
N GLU A 28 8.38 4.94 9.77
CA GLU A 28 8.02 6.20 10.44
C GLU A 28 8.93 7.36 10.04
N LYS A 29 10.25 7.14 9.93
CA LYS A 29 11.19 8.16 9.47
C LYS A 29 10.88 8.61 8.05
N ILE A 30 10.61 7.67 7.14
CA ILE A 30 10.25 7.99 5.75
C ILE A 30 8.92 8.72 5.68
N SER A 31 7.90 8.25 6.42
CA SER A 31 6.58 8.89 6.48
C SER A 31 6.70 10.36 6.89
N LYS A 32 7.41 10.64 8.00
CA LYS A 32 7.58 12.01 8.51
C LYS A 32 8.44 12.87 7.58
N LYS A 33 9.51 12.31 7.01
CA LYS A 33 10.47 13.06 6.18
C LYS A 33 9.88 13.43 4.81
N HIS A 34 9.07 12.54 4.22
CA HIS A 34 8.59 12.69 2.85
C HIS A 34 7.09 12.96 2.75
N GLY A 35 6.37 13.04 3.87
CA GLY A 35 4.92 13.26 3.89
C GLY A 35 4.12 12.08 3.32
N ILE A 36 4.71 10.90 3.24
CA ILE A 36 4.06 9.69 2.71
C ILE A 36 3.22 9.07 3.84
N PRO A 37 1.95 8.72 3.62
CA PRO A 37 1.14 8.05 4.63
C PRO A 37 1.80 6.75 5.09
N LEU A 38 1.93 6.56 6.41
CA LEU A 38 2.60 5.40 6.99
C LEU A 38 1.99 4.07 6.52
N GLU A 39 0.67 4.03 6.36
CA GLU A 39 -0.07 2.87 5.85
C GLU A 39 0.37 2.41 4.45
N GLN A 40 0.82 3.32 3.58
CA GLN A 40 1.34 2.97 2.24
C GLN A 40 2.68 2.25 2.38
N LEU A 41 3.58 2.81 3.19
CA LEU A 41 4.90 2.24 3.43
C LEU A 41 4.82 0.87 4.10
N LEU A 42 3.91 0.70 5.06
CA LEU A 42 3.70 -0.57 5.77
C LEU A 42 3.12 -1.66 4.85
N LYS A 43 2.30 -1.28 3.87
CA LYS A 43 1.76 -2.22 2.90
C LYS A 43 2.85 -2.79 1.99
N ASP A 44 3.79 -1.95 1.56
CA ASP A 44 4.88 -2.33 0.65
C ASP A 44 5.94 -3.23 1.30
N ILE A 45 5.86 -3.47 2.61
CA ILE A 45 6.74 -4.44 3.27
C ILE A 45 6.44 -5.84 2.72
N PRO A 46 7.44 -6.54 2.15
CA PRO A 46 7.24 -7.83 1.51
C PRO A 46 6.62 -8.86 2.45
N GLU A 47 5.74 -9.71 1.92
CA GLU A 47 5.12 -10.81 2.68
C GLU A 47 6.13 -11.88 3.11
N SER A 48 7.28 -11.94 2.46
CA SER A 48 8.40 -12.80 2.85
C SER A 48 9.00 -12.42 4.21
N TYR A 49 8.71 -11.23 4.72
CA TYR A 49 9.02 -10.87 6.09
C TYR A 49 7.86 -11.23 6.99
N THR A 50 8.15 -12.00 8.05
CA THR A 50 7.22 -12.29 9.13
C THR A 50 7.00 -11.03 9.96
N ILE A 51 6.10 -10.20 9.45
CA ILE A 51 5.57 -9.09 10.22
C ILE A 51 4.59 -9.68 11.22
N THR A 52 5.04 -9.77 12.47
CA THR A 52 4.18 -10.17 13.59
C THR A 52 3.24 -9.04 14.01
N THR A 53 3.49 -7.81 13.56
CA THR A 53 2.76 -6.60 13.98
C THR A 53 1.92 -6.01 12.85
N CYS A 54 0.64 -5.77 13.08
CA CYS A 54 -0.31 -5.24 12.11
C CYS A 54 0.26 -4.10 11.21
N LYS A 55 0.05 -4.22 9.89
CA LYS A 55 0.39 -3.22 8.86
C LYS A 55 -0.55 -2.01 8.85
N GLY A 56 -1.68 -2.09 9.56
CA GLY A 56 -2.67 -1.01 9.63
C GLY A 56 -2.26 0.16 10.53
N SER A 57 -2.91 1.29 10.34
CA SER A 57 -2.75 2.50 11.16
C SER A 57 -4.03 2.89 11.88
N LYS A 58 -3.88 3.48 13.06
CA LYS A 58 -4.96 4.12 13.82
C LYS A 58 -5.39 5.43 13.14
N ASN A 59 -6.51 5.99 13.57
CA ASN A 59 -7.02 7.28 13.08
C ASN A 59 -6.04 8.45 13.27
N ASN A 60 -5.11 8.33 14.22
CA ASN A 60 -4.06 9.32 14.46
C ASN A 60 -2.80 9.11 13.59
N GLY A 61 -2.85 8.21 12.61
CA GLY A 61 -1.74 7.89 11.71
C GLY A 61 -0.65 7.00 12.32
N GLN A 62 -0.71 6.65 13.61
CA GLN A 62 0.25 5.74 14.22
C GLN A 62 -0.02 4.29 13.82
N ARG A 63 1.06 3.50 13.69
CA ARG A 63 0.93 2.07 13.42
C ARG A 63 0.14 1.36 14.53
N CYS A 64 -0.60 0.35 14.12
CA CYS A 64 -1.27 -0.57 15.01
C CYS A 64 -0.26 -1.52 15.68
N GLY A 65 -0.24 -1.56 17.02
CA GLY A 65 0.62 -2.47 17.78
C GLY A 65 0.05 -3.88 18.00
N PHE A 66 -1.11 -4.21 17.42
CA PHE A 66 -1.69 -5.56 17.56
C PHE A 66 -0.95 -6.58 16.70
N LYS A 67 -1.00 -7.84 17.12
CA LYS A 67 -0.47 -8.95 16.32
C LYS A 67 -1.19 -9.04 14.98
N ALA A 68 -0.41 -9.20 13.91
CA ALA A 68 -0.93 -9.51 12.58
C ALA A 68 -1.61 -10.89 12.58
N PHE A 69 -2.64 -11.03 11.76
CA PHE A 69 -3.40 -12.27 11.62
C PHE A 69 -3.39 -12.74 10.17
N GLU A 70 -4.04 -12.00 9.27
CA GLU A 70 -4.18 -12.37 7.86
C GLU A 70 -3.63 -11.24 6.98
N ASN A 71 -2.81 -11.58 5.99
CA ASN A 71 -2.15 -10.63 5.06
C ASN A 71 -1.36 -9.50 5.77
N GLY A 72 -0.85 -9.77 6.98
CA GLY A 72 -0.15 -8.78 7.79
C GLY A 72 -1.06 -7.81 8.56
N TYR A 73 -2.38 -7.99 8.58
CA TYR A 73 -3.33 -7.14 9.30
C TYR A 73 -3.98 -7.86 10.48
N CYS A 74 -4.29 -7.12 11.55
CA CYS A 74 -5.11 -7.63 12.64
C CYS A 74 -6.59 -7.61 12.25
N LYS A 75 -7.45 -8.28 13.03
CA LYS A 75 -8.90 -8.35 12.79
C LYS A 75 -9.57 -6.98 12.67
N HIS A 76 -9.05 -5.96 13.36
CA HIS A 76 -9.59 -4.59 13.31
C HIS A 76 -9.19 -3.82 12.05
N HIS A 77 -8.09 -4.20 11.39
CA HIS A 77 -7.56 -3.49 10.22
C HIS A 77 -7.56 -4.32 8.94
N ALA A 78 -8.25 -5.47 8.92
CA ALA A 78 -8.41 -6.28 7.71
C ALA A 78 -8.97 -5.47 6.51
N SER A 79 -9.90 -4.54 6.77
CA SER A 79 -10.48 -3.66 5.74
C SER A 79 -9.52 -2.58 5.22
N GLN A 80 -8.44 -2.25 5.94
CA GLN A 80 -7.42 -1.32 5.45
C GLN A 80 -6.57 -2.00 4.36
N GLY A 81 -6.21 -3.27 4.56
CA GLY A 81 -5.48 -4.04 3.55
C GLY A 81 -6.23 -4.16 2.21
N GLN A 82 -7.56 -4.28 2.25
CA GLN A 82 -8.39 -4.35 1.04
C GLN A 82 -8.56 -2.99 0.35
N ARG A 83 -8.63 -1.89 1.10
CA ARG A 83 -8.85 -0.53 0.55
C ARG A 83 -7.62 0.05 -0.12
N ILE A 84 -6.45 -0.24 0.43
CA ILE A 84 -5.18 0.21 -0.14
C ILE A 84 -4.74 -0.78 -1.23
N CYS A 85 -5.63 -1.23 -2.12
CA CYS A 85 -5.17 -1.92 -3.32
C CYS A 85 -4.52 -0.90 -4.25
N GLN A 86 -3.38 -1.27 -4.84
CA GLN A 86 -2.74 -0.45 -5.87
C GLN A 86 -3.82 -0.22 -6.93
N ARG A 87 -4.21 1.03 -7.19
CA ARG A 87 -5.15 1.31 -8.27
C ARG A 87 -4.47 0.84 -9.55
N SER A 88 -4.88 -0.32 -10.05
CA SER A 88 -4.65 -0.64 -11.44
C SER A 88 -5.45 0.40 -12.21
N PHE A 89 -4.74 1.31 -12.88
CA PHE A 89 -5.37 2.03 -13.96
C PHE A 89 -5.72 0.95 -14.98
N SER A 90 -6.99 0.55 -15.03
CA SER A 90 -7.48 -0.34 -16.07
C SER A 90 -7.24 0.37 -17.40
N SER A 91 -6.13 0.06 -18.08
CA SER A 91 -5.86 0.51 -19.45
C SER A 91 -6.94 0.00 -20.42
N THR A 92 -7.78 -0.94 -19.96
CA THR A 92 -8.95 -1.51 -20.63
C THR A 92 -10.01 -0.49 -21.05
N GLY A 93 -9.87 0.79 -20.67
CA GLY A 93 -10.80 1.87 -21.04
C GLY A 93 -10.19 3.02 -21.83
N SER A 94 -8.95 2.92 -22.35
CA SER A 94 -8.40 4.01 -23.17
C SER A 94 -9.07 4.02 -24.54
N ILE A 95 -10.20 4.72 -24.62
CA ILE A 95 -10.87 5.11 -25.87
C ILE A 95 -10.03 6.08 -26.71
N HIS A 96 -8.93 6.61 -26.14
CA HIS A 96 -7.98 7.46 -26.84
C HIS A 96 -6.88 6.65 -27.51
N ASN A 97 -6.52 7.05 -28.72
CA ASN A 97 -5.44 6.47 -29.54
C ASN A 97 -4.21 7.40 -29.63
N HIS A 98 -4.10 8.39 -28.75
CA HIS A 98 -2.99 9.33 -28.67
C HIS A 98 -2.59 9.56 -27.21
N GLY A 99 -1.39 10.11 -27.01
CA GLY A 99 -0.90 10.45 -25.68
C GLY A 99 -1.48 11.77 -25.15
N PRO A 100 -1.20 12.09 -23.87
CA PRO A 100 -1.71 13.28 -23.19
C PRO A 100 -1.12 14.60 -23.71
N GLU A 101 -0.10 14.54 -24.57
CA GLU A 101 0.50 15.71 -25.21
C GLU A 101 -0.44 16.41 -26.20
N MET A 102 -1.49 15.72 -26.66
CA MET A 102 -2.52 16.26 -27.56
C MET A 102 -3.89 16.26 -26.86
N MET A 103 -4.58 17.42 -26.86
CA MET A 103 -5.87 17.57 -26.18
C MET A 103 -7.03 16.92 -26.97
N PHE A 104 -7.34 17.45 -28.15
CA PHE A 104 -8.38 16.91 -29.04
C PHE A 104 -7.75 16.50 -30.38
N VAL A 105 -7.90 15.22 -30.74
CA VAL A 105 -7.45 14.69 -32.04
C VAL A 105 -8.68 14.25 -32.83
N ARG A 106 -8.91 14.90 -33.98
CA ARG A 106 -9.98 14.52 -34.91
C ARG A 106 -9.73 13.10 -35.43
N GLY A 107 -10.75 12.24 -35.41
CA GLY A 107 -10.64 10.81 -35.71
C GLY A 107 -10.18 9.93 -34.54
N CYS A 108 -9.94 10.50 -33.35
CA CYS A 108 -9.75 9.72 -32.13
C CYS A 108 -11.11 9.28 -31.57
N PRO A 109 -11.37 7.97 -31.41
CA PRO A 109 -12.66 7.47 -30.91
C PRO A 109 -13.08 8.09 -29.57
N GLY A 110 -12.13 8.34 -28.67
CA GLY A 110 -12.39 8.91 -27.36
C GLY A 110 -12.68 10.41 -27.38
N CYS A 111 -11.96 11.17 -28.22
CA CYS A 111 -12.20 12.60 -28.37
C CYS A 111 -13.56 12.87 -29.02
N GLU A 112 -13.97 12.06 -30.00
CA GLU A 112 -15.24 12.24 -30.72
C GLU A 112 -16.44 11.69 -29.94
N ALA A 113 -16.26 10.68 -29.08
CA ALA A 113 -17.31 10.20 -28.18
C ALA A 113 -17.62 11.18 -27.02
N SER A 114 -16.68 12.08 -26.72
CA SER A 114 -16.83 13.14 -25.73
C SER A 114 -17.74 14.24 -26.29
N ASN A 115 -19.06 14.12 -26.08
CA ASN A 115 -20.07 15.11 -26.52
C ASN A 115 -19.96 16.46 -25.78
N GLY A 116 -18.88 17.21 -26.01
CA GLY A 116 -18.78 18.62 -25.64
C GLY A 116 -17.37 19.09 -25.30
N LEU A 117 -16.96 20.18 -25.95
CA LEU A 117 -15.99 21.11 -25.38
C LEU A 117 -16.60 21.69 -24.10
N ILE A 118 -15.80 21.80 -23.04
CA ILE A 118 -16.20 22.60 -21.87
C ILE A 118 -16.12 24.06 -22.34
N ASP A 119 -17.26 24.69 -22.54
CA ASP A 119 -17.33 26.12 -22.81
C ASP A 119 -16.92 26.86 -21.53
N LEU A 120 -15.67 27.31 -21.49
CA LEU A 120 -15.18 28.23 -20.47
C LEU A 120 -15.65 29.62 -20.88
N GLY A 121 -16.92 29.92 -20.62
CA GLY A 121 -17.53 31.21 -21.00
C GLY A 121 -16.77 32.39 -20.41
N VAL A 122 -15.87 32.99 -21.20
CA VAL A 122 -15.20 34.27 -20.96
C VAL A 122 -15.88 35.35 -21.78
#